data_AF-A0A3B1E8T3-F1
#
_entry.id   AF-A0A3B1E8T3-F1
#
_cell.length_a   1.000
_cell.length_b   1.000
_cell.length_c   1.000
_cell.angle_alpha   90.00
_cell.angle_beta   90.00
_cell.angle_gamma   90.00
#
_symmetry.space_group_name_H-M   'P 1'
#
loop_
_entity.id
_entity.type
_entity.pdbx_description
1 polymer ?
#
loop_
_entity_poly.entity_id
_entity_poly.type
_entity_poly.pdbx_seq_one_letter_code
_entity_poly.pdbx_strand_id
1 'polypeptide(L)'
;MSAAPTMQRSFRHGVHPLDHKEQTEHLALERMPFVERYTLPLGQHIGAPAKPIVQPGDRVERGQRVAEPGGFVSTSLHSPVTGRILDIDQHRQGNGQMVAAIHIEADPYSSQQFHGRDPIDPASLSIDEFVAHVQQAGLVGLGGAAFPSHVKYKLPEGKHCERLVINGCECEPYLTCDHRVMVERPAEVLRGVSMLAEKLGATGSWIGVENNKPDGIDALNAHLPAGSNITISPLPVKYPQGAEKMLIKAVFDEEVPAGKLPLDIGIVVNNVATMASLAEYFDHGQP
;
A
#
# COMPACT_ATOMS: atom_id res chain seq x y z
N MET A 1 -13.33 -36.87 11.04
CA MET A 1 -12.77 -37.87 10.10
C MET A 1 -12.22 -37.13 8.89
N SER A 2 -10.95 -37.41 8.58
CA SER A 2 -10.18 -37.00 7.39
C SER A 2 -9.93 -35.50 7.18
N ALA A 3 -8.99 -34.92 7.93
CA ALA A 3 -8.18 -33.82 7.41
C ALA A 3 -7.36 -34.39 6.25
N ALA A 4 -7.74 -34.05 5.02
CA ALA A 4 -6.92 -34.35 3.85
C ALA A 4 -5.55 -33.68 4.03
N PRO A 5 -4.45 -34.30 3.58
CA PRO A 5 -3.16 -33.63 3.60
C PRO A 5 -3.27 -32.46 2.63
N THR A 6 -3.31 -31.23 3.16
CA THR A 6 -3.28 -30.02 2.34
C THR A 6 -1.91 -30.00 1.67
N MET A 7 -1.81 -30.52 0.45
CA MET A 7 -0.71 -30.12 -0.43
C MET A 7 -0.78 -28.60 -0.51
N GLN A 8 0.16 -27.92 0.16
CA GLN A 8 0.26 -26.47 0.07
C GLN A 8 0.49 -26.12 -1.40
N ARG A 9 -0.48 -25.43 -1.98
CA ARG A 9 -0.42 -24.94 -3.35
C ARG A 9 0.77 -23.99 -3.48
N SER A 10 1.50 -24.11 -4.58
CA SER A 10 2.70 -23.32 -4.88
C SER A 10 2.90 -23.26 -6.39
N PHE A 11 3.88 -22.49 -6.84
CA PHE A 11 4.25 -22.37 -8.26
C PHE A 11 5.51 -23.19 -8.59
N ARG A 12 5.71 -23.53 -9.87
CA ARG A 12 6.90 -24.27 -10.33
C ARG A 12 8.11 -23.34 -10.38
N HIS A 13 9.28 -23.86 -9.98
CA HIS A 13 10.55 -23.10 -9.88
C HIS A 13 10.48 -21.97 -8.83
N GLY A 14 11.62 -21.37 -8.50
CA GLY A 14 11.77 -20.38 -7.43
C GLY A 14 13.07 -20.63 -6.66
N VAL A 15 13.45 -19.69 -5.79
CA VAL A 15 14.68 -19.78 -5.00
C VAL A 15 14.39 -19.53 -3.52
N HIS A 16 15.30 -19.99 -2.67
CA HIS A 16 15.23 -19.84 -1.22
C HIS A 16 16.46 -19.03 -0.77
N PRO A 17 16.44 -17.69 -0.92
CA PRO A 17 17.52 -16.85 -0.42
C PRO A 17 17.56 -16.93 1.12
N LEU A 18 18.68 -16.53 1.71
CA LEU A 18 18.72 -16.28 3.15
C LEU A 18 17.87 -15.04 3.47
N ASP A 19 16.96 -15.15 4.44
CA ASP A 19 15.97 -14.11 4.73
C ASP A 19 16.62 -12.83 5.32
N HIS A 20 17.62 -12.95 6.19
CA HIS A 20 18.30 -11.82 6.85
C HIS A 20 17.36 -10.83 7.57
N LYS A 21 16.26 -11.33 8.15
CA LYS A 21 15.21 -10.54 8.84
C LYS A 21 15.40 -10.44 10.36
N GLU A 22 16.30 -11.26 10.93
CA GLU A 22 16.51 -11.45 12.37
C GLU A 22 16.87 -10.15 13.13
N GLN A 23 17.34 -9.13 12.43
CA GLN A 23 17.73 -7.85 13.02
C GLN A 23 16.52 -6.97 13.39
N THR A 24 15.41 -7.09 12.66
CA THR A 24 14.30 -6.13 12.74
C THR A 24 12.91 -6.77 12.83
N GLU A 25 12.75 -8.07 12.57
CA GLU A 25 11.44 -8.74 12.54
C GLU A 25 10.68 -8.72 13.88
N HIS A 26 11.41 -8.56 14.99
CA HIS A 26 10.85 -8.46 16.34
C HIS A 26 10.76 -7.03 16.87
N LEU A 27 11.26 -6.04 16.12
CA LEU A 27 11.24 -4.64 16.54
C LEU A 27 9.92 -3.99 16.15
N ALA A 28 9.39 -3.16 17.05
CA ALA A 28 8.16 -2.42 16.79
C ALA A 28 8.34 -1.38 15.68
N LEU A 29 7.25 -0.98 15.03
CA LEU A 29 7.24 0.18 14.14
C LEU A 29 7.57 1.43 14.94
N GLU A 30 8.60 2.15 14.49
CA GLU A 30 9.00 3.41 15.09
C GLU A 30 8.78 4.58 14.13
N ARG A 31 8.39 5.71 14.69
CA ARG A 31 8.33 6.96 13.94
C ARG A 31 9.75 7.50 13.79
N MET A 32 10.19 7.71 12.55
CA MET A 32 11.47 8.36 12.29
C MET A 32 11.52 9.76 12.94
N PRO A 33 12.66 10.17 13.51
CA PRO A 33 12.85 11.52 14.02
C PRO A 33 12.61 12.57 12.95
N PHE A 34 12.03 13.70 13.35
CA PHE A 34 11.89 14.85 12.45
C PHE A 34 13.25 15.49 12.22
N VAL A 35 13.50 15.82 10.96
CA VAL A 35 14.70 16.55 10.53
C VAL A 35 14.33 17.98 10.18
N GLU A 36 15.31 18.87 10.10
CA GLU A 36 15.07 20.29 9.78
C GLU A 36 14.64 20.48 8.32
N ARG A 37 15.10 19.63 7.39
CA ARG A 37 14.88 19.79 5.96
C ARG A 37 14.32 18.54 5.31
N TYR A 38 13.26 18.72 4.53
CA TYR A 38 12.61 17.67 3.75
C TYR A 38 12.72 17.99 2.26
N THR A 39 13.00 16.94 1.49
CA THR A 39 12.92 16.98 0.03
C THR A 39 11.79 16.07 -0.41
N LEU A 40 10.84 16.61 -1.16
CA LEU A 40 9.75 15.87 -1.77
C LEU A 40 9.92 15.89 -3.29
N PRO A 41 10.55 14.87 -3.89
CA PRO A 41 10.56 14.72 -5.34
C PRO A 41 9.14 14.68 -5.89
N LEU A 42 8.86 15.40 -6.98
CA LEU A 42 7.53 15.43 -7.59
C LEU A 42 7.16 14.12 -8.29
N GLY A 43 8.15 13.28 -8.62
CA GLY A 43 7.95 11.94 -9.19
C GLY A 43 8.27 10.84 -8.18
N GLN A 44 7.28 10.43 -7.38
CA GLN A 44 7.40 9.32 -6.40
C GLN A 44 6.74 8.01 -6.85
N HIS A 45 6.18 8.00 -8.05
CA HIS A 45 5.48 6.87 -8.65
C HIS A 45 5.83 6.74 -10.13
N ILE A 46 5.46 5.63 -10.77
CA ILE A 46 5.74 5.39 -12.20
C ILE A 46 5.03 6.35 -13.18
N GLY A 47 4.03 7.08 -12.68
CA GLY A 47 3.20 8.00 -13.45
C GLY A 47 3.86 9.35 -13.78
N ALA A 48 3.06 10.24 -14.38
CA ALA A 48 3.49 11.62 -14.65
C ALA A 48 3.73 12.38 -13.32
N PRO A 49 4.86 13.10 -13.15
CA PRO A 49 5.15 13.82 -11.90
C PRO A 49 4.01 14.72 -11.44
N ALA A 50 3.80 14.82 -10.13
CA ALA A 50 2.85 15.73 -9.52
C ALA A 50 3.23 17.20 -9.83
N LYS A 51 2.24 18.08 -9.87
CA LYS A 51 2.42 19.52 -10.10
C LYS A 51 2.31 20.27 -8.78
N PRO A 52 3.33 21.03 -8.38
CA PRO A 52 3.27 21.79 -7.13
C PRO A 52 2.12 22.81 -7.18
N ILE A 53 1.39 22.94 -6.08
CA ILE A 53 0.32 23.93 -5.87
C ILE A 53 0.68 24.95 -4.79
N VAL A 54 1.95 24.99 -4.42
CA VAL A 54 2.58 25.90 -3.46
C VAL A 54 3.75 26.60 -4.13
N GLN A 55 4.25 27.67 -3.52
CA GLN A 55 5.39 28.45 -3.99
C GLN A 55 6.39 28.74 -2.85
N PRO A 56 7.65 29.10 -3.18
CA PRO A 56 8.64 29.48 -2.19
C PRO A 56 8.12 30.55 -1.24
N GLY A 57 8.31 30.35 0.07
CA GLY A 57 7.82 31.24 1.12
C GLY A 57 6.42 30.91 1.66
N ASP A 58 5.67 30.00 1.05
CA ASP A 58 4.39 29.53 1.61
C ASP A 58 4.61 28.78 2.92
N ARG A 59 3.68 28.95 3.86
CA ARG A 59 3.59 28.09 5.04
C ARG A 59 2.73 26.87 4.71
N VAL A 60 3.13 25.73 5.24
CA VAL A 60 2.40 24.47 5.07
C VAL A 60 2.22 23.76 6.41
N GLU A 61 1.11 23.06 6.55
CA GLU A 61 0.84 22.18 7.70
C GLU A 61 1.11 20.71 7.36
N ARG A 62 1.44 19.90 8.36
CA ARG A 62 1.56 18.44 8.19
C ARG A 62 0.27 17.85 7.63
N GLY A 63 0.36 17.13 6.52
CA GLY A 63 -0.77 16.54 5.79
C GLY A 63 -1.49 17.51 4.85
N GLN A 64 -1.03 18.76 4.74
CA GLN A 64 -1.52 19.68 3.70
C GLN A 64 -1.06 19.19 2.33
N ARG A 65 -1.96 19.19 1.35
CA ARG A 65 -1.62 18.88 -0.05
C ARG A 65 -0.75 20.00 -0.62
N VAL A 66 0.42 19.64 -1.15
CA VAL A 66 1.41 20.57 -1.71
C VAL A 66 1.66 20.36 -3.21
N ALA A 67 1.20 19.23 -3.76
CA ALA A 67 1.17 18.99 -5.19
C ALA A 67 -0.10 18.23 -5.60
N GLU A 68 -0.62 18.54 -6.78
CA GLU A 68 -1.74 17.85 -7.42
C GLU A 68 -1.26 16.82 -8.44
N PRO A 69 -2.07 15.80 -8.79
CA PRO A 69 -1.70 14.82 -9.81
C PRO A 69 -1.40 15.49 -11.16
N GLY A 70 -0.29 15.11 -11.78
CA GLY A 70 0.11 15.63 -13.11
C GLY A 70 -0.67 15.05 -14.29
N GLY A 71 -1.52 14.04 -14.04
CA GLY A 71 -2.34 13.34 -15.02
C GLY A 71 -3.13 12.19 -14.37
N PHE A 72 -3.76 11.34 -15.17
CA PHE A 72 -4.53 10.21 -14.63
C PHE A 72 -3.66 9.18 -13.90
N VAL A 73 -2.53 8.78 -14.48
CA VAL A 73 -1.52 7.96 -13.79
C VAL A 73 -0.58 8.90 -13.06
N SER A 74 -1.01 9.37 -11.89
CA SER A 74 -0.28 10.28 -10.99
C SER A 74 -1.05 10.38 -9.67
N THR A 75 -0.41 10.81 -8.58
CA THR A 75 -1.07 11.05 -7.29
C THR A 75 -0.67 12.41 -6.70
N SER A 76 -1.43 12.89 -5.71
CA SER A 76 -1.06 14.09 -4.96
C SER A 76 0.18 13.85 -4.10
N LEU A 77 0.82 14.93 -3.65
CA LEU A 77 1.80 14.92 -2.56
C LEU A 77 1.34 15.81 -1.41
N HIS A 78 1.67 15.40 -0.20
CA HIS A 78 1.32 16.10 1.03
C HIS A 78 2.59 16.45 1.82
N SER A 79 2.57 17.59 2.51
CA SER A 79 3.69 17.97 3.36
C SER A 79 3.82 16.99 4.53
N PRO A 80 4.97 16.33 4.72
CA PRO A 80 5.18 15.43 5.86
C PRO A 80 5.33 16.21 7.17
N VAL A 81 5.52 17.53 7.08
CA VAL A 81 5.78 18.41 8.21
C VAL A 81 5.04 19.74 8.13
N THR A 82 4.78 20.34 9.29
CA THR A 82 4.48 21.77 9.38
C THR A 82 5.77 22.57 9.25
N GLY A 83 5.76 23.59 8.39
CA GLY A 83 6.95 24.36 8.07
C GLY A 83 6.75 25.38 6.96
N ARG A 84 7.82 25.66 6.23
CA ARG A 84 7.85 26.64 5.13
C ARG A 84 8.48 26.02 3.88
N ILE A 85 7.90 26.31 2.73
CA ILE A 85 8.49 25.95 1.43
C ILE A 85 9.72 26.83 1.21
N LEU A 86 10.90 26.20 1.11
CA LEU A 86 12.16 26.89 0.83
C LEU A 86 12.24 27.27 -0.64
N ASP A 87 12.11 26.26 -1.50
CA ASP A 87 12.15 26.41 -2.95
C ASP A 87 11.47 25.21 -3.64
N ILE A 88 11.39 25.29 -4.97
CA ILE A 88 11.01 24.19 -5.86
C ILE A 88 12.06 24.13 -6.97
N ASP A 89 12.99 23.18 -6.89
CA ASP A 89 14.13 23.10 -7.81
C ASP A 89 14.53 21.63 -8.10
N GLN A 90 15.51 21.44 -8.97
CA GLN A 90 16.08 20.15 -9.34
C GLN A 90 16.87 19.54 -8.17
N HIS A 91 16.52 18.31 -7.83
CA HIS A 91 17.17 17.50 -6.81
C HIS A 91 17.72 16.21 -7.41
N ARG A 92 18.93 15.81 -6.98
CA ARG A 92 19.57 14.57 -7.41
C ARG A 92 19.04 13.38 -6.60
N GLN A 93 18.36 12.44 -7.25
CA GLN A 93 17.91 11.20 -6.62
C GLN A 93 19.06 10.19 -6.43
N GLY A 94 18.81 9.12 -5.66
CA GLY A 94 19.77 8.05 -5.41
C GLY A 94 20.23 7.30 -6.67
N ASN A 95 19.43 7.30 -7.74
CA ASN A 95 19.80 6.76 -9.05
C ASN A 95 20.64 7.74 -9.91
N GLY A 96 20.90 8.95 -9.40
CA GLY A 96 21.68 9.99 -10.04
C GLY A 96 20.92 10.92 -10.99
N GLN A 97 19.62 10.71 -11.22
CA GLN A 97 18.79 11.60 -12.04
C GLN A 97 18.46 12.90 -11.31
N MET A 98 18.39 14.00 -12.05
CA MET A 98 17.87 15.28 -11.55
C MET A 98 16.35 15.31 -11.79
N VAL A 99 15.58 15.58 -10.74
CA VAL A 99 14.12 15.70 -10.80
C VAL A 99 13.67 16.94 -10.04
N ALA A 100 12.58 17.57 -10.46
CA ALA A 100 12.00 18.66 -9.68
C ALA A 100 11.48 18.14 -8.32
N ALA A 101 11.75 18.90 -7.25
CA ALA A 101 11.36 18.56 -5.89
C ALA A 101 10.93 19.82 -5.13
N ILE A 102 10.04 19.63 -4.16
CA ILE A 102 9.65 20.67 -3.19
C ILE A 102 10.58 20.52 -1.98
N HIS A 103 11.26 21.60 -1.59
CA HIS A 103 12.08 21.63 -0.38
C HIS A 103 11.33 22.34 0.75
N ILE A 104 11.27 21.70 1.91
CA ILE A 104 10.52 22.20 3.08
C ILE A 104 11.46 22.29 4.27
N GLU A 105 11.47 23.44 4.92
CA GLU A 105 12.09 23.61 6.23
C GLU A 105 11.03 23.40 7.30
N ALA A 106 11.26 22.43 8.19
CA ALA A 106 10.36 22.12 9.29
C ALA A 106 10.46 23.17 10.39
N ASP A 107 9.32 23.55 10.98
CA ASP A 107 9.31 24.44 12.13
C ASP A 107 10.00 23.75 13.34
N PRO A 108 11.04 24.34 13.97
CA PRO A 108 11.88 23.67 14.99
C PRO A 108 11.14 23.17 16.24
N TYR A 109 9.96 23.71 16.52
CA TYR A 109 9.16 23.40 17.71
C TYR A 109 7.76 22.89 17.35
N SER A 110 7.52 22.56 16.08
CA SER A 110 6.24 21.95 15.70
C SER A 110 6.09 20.60 16.39
N SER A 111 4.90 20.34 16.96
CA SER A 111 4.57 19.02 17.50
C SER A 111 4.57 17.94 16.42
N GLN A 112 4.48 18.37 15.15
CA GLN A 112 4.27 17.51 14.00
C GLN A 112 3.10 16.54 14.23
N GLN A 113 2.14 16.91 15.08
CA GLN A 113 0.94 16.11 15.27
C GLN A 113 0.09 16.23 14.02
N PHE A 114 -0.38 15.09 13.52
CA PHE A 114 -1.37 15.12 12.46
C PHE A 114 -2.73 15.38 13.10
N HIS A 115 -3.38 16.46 12.68
CA HIS A 115 -4.76 16.74 13.07
C HIS A 115 -5.66 15.99 12.10
N GLY A 116 -6.19 14.84 12.56
CA GLY A 116 -7.09 14.01 11.77
C GLY A 116 -8.22 14.81 11.15
N ARG A 117 -8.65 14.41 9.96
CA ARG A 117 -9.88 14.94 9.34
C ARG A 117 -11.05 14.02 9.68
N ASP A 118 -12.25 14.54 9.47
CA ASP A 118 -13.46 13.74 9.64
C ASP A 118 -13.39 12.47 8.78
N PRO A 119 -13.81 11.31 9.32
CA PRO A 119 -13.89 10.08 8.56
C PRO A 119 -14.74 10.26 7.30
N ILE A 120 -14.25 9.75 6.20
CA ILE A 120 -14.97 9.69 4.93
C ILE A 120 -15.58 8.30 4.85
N ASP A 121 -16.90 8.20 4.91
CA ASP A 121 -17.57 6.91 4.72
C ASP A 121 -17.43 6.48 3.25
N PRO A 122 -16.65 5.43 2.94
CA PRO A 122 -16.49 4.97 1.58
C PRO A 122 -17.84 4.62 1.00
N ALA A 123 -18.73 3.91 1.73
CA ALA A 123 -20.00 3.40 1.21
C ALA A 123 -20.86 4.48 0.55
N SER A 124 -20.80 5.72 1.07
CA SER A 124 -21.50 6.88 0.51
C SER A 124 -21.02 7.36 -0.86
N LEU A 125 -19.79 7.00 -1.26
CA LEU A 125 -19.14 7.45 -2.50
C LEU A 125 -19.49 6.56 -3.69
N SER A 126 -19.66 7.16 -4.87
CA SER A 126 -19.55 6.43 -6.14
C SER A 126 -18.12 5.89 -6.32
N ILE A 127 -17.95 4.96 -7.26
CA ILE A 127 -16.62 4.41 -7.56
C ILE A 127 -15.66 5.50 -8.10
N ASP A 128 -16.15 6.44 -8.90
CA ASP A 128 -15.33 7.53 -9.42
C ASP A 128 -14.91 8.51 -8.31
N GLU A 129 -15.79 8.82 -7.36
CA GLU A 129 -15.45 9.64 -6.19
C GLU A 129 -14.45 8.92 -5.28
N PHE A 130 -14.64 7.62 -5.03
CA PHE A 130 -13.69 6.81 -4.26
C PHE A 130 -12.30 6.82 -4.92
N VAL A 131 -12.22 6.55 -6.22
CA VAL A 131 -10.98 6.62 -7.01
C VAL A 131 -10.34 8.01 -6.93
N ALA A 132 -11.13 9.07 -7.03
CA ALA A 132 -10.62 10.44 -6.90
C ALA A 132 -10.06 10.69 -5.49
N HIS A 133 -10.73 10.23 -4.44
CA HIS A 133 -10.24 10.30 -3.07
C HIS A 133 -8.92 9.55 -2.89
N VAL A 134 -8.79 8.34 -3.42
CA VAL A 134 -7.53 7.56 -3.37
C VAL A 134 -6.40 8.27 -4.12
N GLN A 135 -6.69 8.84 -5.30
CA GLN A 135 -5.70 9.60 -6.06
C GLN A 135 -5.25 10.85 -5.30
N GLN A 136 -6.24 11.56 -4.73
CA GLN A 136 -6.01 12.79 -3.98
C GLN A 136 -5.27 12.55 -2.67
N ALA A 137 -5.42 11.37 -2.06
CA ALA A 137 -4.69 10.94 -0.88
C ALA A 137 -3.18 10.82 -1.12
N GLY A 138 -2.74 10.61 -2.37
CA GLY A 138 -1.35 10.27 -2.63
C GLY A 138 -1.05 8.76 -2.57
N LEU A 139 -2.09 7.92 -2.45
CA LEU A 139 -1.90 6.49 -2.19
C LEU A 139 -1.35 5.75 -3.43
N VAL A 140 -0.20 5.11 -3.22
CA VAL A 140 0.45 4.23 -4.20
C VAL A 140 0.55 2.80 -3.67
N GLY A 141 0.82 1.85 -4.56
CA GLY A 141 1.08 0.46 -4.19
C GLY A 141 2.43 0.36 -3.47
N LEU A 142 2.39 0.01 -2.18
CA LEU A 142 3.52 -0.07 -1.27
C LEU A 142 4.30 -1.39 -1.37
N GLY A 143 3.98 -2.24 -2.34
CA GLY A 143 4.76 -3.44 -2.65
C GLY A 143 6.01 -3.23 -3.51
N GLY A 144 6.45 -1.97 -3.70
CA GLY A 144 7.73 -1.63 -4.34
C GLY A 144 7.64 -0.79 -5.62
N ALA A 145 6.73 -1.12 -6.54
CA ALA A 145 6.63 -0.39 -7.83
C ALA A 145 6.03 1.02 -7.71
N ALA A 146 5.46 1.40 -6.56
CA ALA A 146 4.78 2.67 -6.35
C ALA A 146 3.75 2.98 -7.47
N PHE A 147 2.99 1.97 -7.90
CA PHE A 147 1.93 2.14 -8.90
C PHE A 147 0.75 2.88 -8.26
N PRO A 148 0.23 3.99 -8.83
CA PRO A 148 -0.91 4.71 -8.24
C PRO A 148 -2.11 3.79 -7.99
N SER A 149 -2.53 3.67 -6.72
CA SER A 149 -3.49 2.63 -6.30
C SER A 149 -4.86 2.84 -6.93
N HIS A 150 -5.28 4.10 -7.11
CA HIS A 150 -6.56 4.45 -7.73
C HIS A 150 -6.71 3.92 -9.16
N VAL A 151 -5.61 3.77 -9.91
CA VAL A 151 -5.63 3.21 -11.26
C VAL A 151 -6.03 1.74 -11.25
N LYS A 152 -5.67 0.98 -10.20
CA LYS A 152 -6.12 -0.41 -10.03
C LYS A 152 -7.61 -0.51 -9.70
N TYR A 153 -8.17 0.53 -9.09
CA TYR A 153 -9.56 0.55 -8.60
C TYR A 153 -10.53 1.09 -9.64
N LYS A 154 -10.03 1.86 -10.62
CA LYS A 154 -10.80 2.23 -11.81
C LYS A 154 -10.89 1.07 -12.79
N LEU A 155 -11.92 0.24 -12.62
CA LEU A 155 -12.15 -0.91 -13.49
C LEU A 155 -12.59 -0.45 -14.89
N PRO A 156 -11.98 -0.95 -15.98
CA PRO A 156 -12.46 -0.68 -17.34
C PRO A 156 -13.88 -1.19 -17.56
N GLU A 157 -14.60 -0.60 -18.51
CA GLU A 157 -15.95 -1.04 -18.87
C GLU A 157 -15.97 -2.54 -19.23
N GLY A 158 -16.96 -3.26 -18.68
CA GLY A 158 -17.10 -4.71 -18.86
C GLY A 158 -16.14 -5.57 -18.04
N LYS A 159 -15.16 -4.99 -17.33
CA LYS A 159 -14.33 -5.69 -16.34
C LYS A 159 -14.95 -5.57 -14.96
N HIS A 160 -14.78 -6.60 -14.15
CA HIS A 160 -15.22 -6.65 -12.76
C HIS A 160 -14.13 -7.27 -11.89
N CYS A 161 -14.16 -6.94 -10.61
CA CYS A 161 -13.31 -7.57 -9.60
C CYS A 161 -14.17 -8.57 -8.83
N GLU A 162 -13.89 -9.86 -8.99
CA GLU A 162 -14.56 -10.91 -8.22
C GLU A 162 -13.79 -11.22 -6.93
N ARG A 163 -12.46 -11.18 -6.99
CA ARG A 163 -11.58 -11.63 -5.90
C ARG A 163 -10.49 -10.62 -5.60
N LEU A 164 -10.31 -10.30 -4.33
CA LEU A 164 -9.15 -9.53 -3.86
C LEU A 164 -8.06 -10.45 -3.35
N VAL A 165 -6.82 -10.14 -3.74
CA VAL A 165 -5.63 -10.81 -3.20
C VAL A 165 -4.74 -9.76 -2.59
N ILE A 166 -4.34 -9.98 -1.34
CA ILE A 166 -3.52 -9.08 -0.56
C ILE A 166 -2.19 -9.78 -0.31
N ASN A 167 -1.13 -9.18 -0.81
CA ASN A 167 0.23 -9.64 -0.65
C ASN A 167 0.76 -9.18 0.72
N GLY A 168 0.87 -10.13 1.65
CA GLY A 168 1.62 -10.01 2.90
C GLY A 168 2.81 -10.99 2.94
N CYS A 169 3.32 -11.41 1.78
CA CYS A 169 4.39 -12.41 1.70
C CYS A 169 5.74 -11.83 2.12
N GLU A 170 6.10 -10.66 1.59
CA GLU A 170 7.40 -10.00 1.85
C GLU A 170 8.58 -10.97 1.73
N CYS A 171 8.76 -11.51 0.52
CA CYS A 171 9.73 -12.56 0.23
C CYS A 171 11.16 -12.02 -0.03
N GLU A 172 11.33 -10.70 -0.03
CA GLU A 172 12.61 -10.02 -0.17
C GLU A 172 13.43 -10.14 1.13
N PRO A 173 14.74 -10.46 1.03
CA PRO A 173 15.63 -10.41 2.19
C PRO A 173 15.67 -9.02 2.84
N TYR A 174 15.94 -8.97 4.14
CA TYR A 174 16.04 -7.77 4.98
C TYR A 174 14.75 -6.96 5.21
N LEU A 175 13.75 -7.05 4.34
CA LEU A 175 12.50 -6.30 4.55
C LEU A 175 11.70 -6.92 5.69
N THR A 176 11.15 -6.11 6.59
CA THR A 176 10.23 -6.58 7.65
C THR A 176 9.03 -5.66 7.84
N CYS A 177 8.86 -4.65 6.99
CA CYS A 177 7.83 -3.64 7.13
C CYS A 177 6.41 -4.20 7.00
N ASP A 178 6.15 -5.09 6.03
CA ASP A 178 4.83 -5.68 5.82
C ASP A 178 4.50 -6.65 6.97
N HIS A 179 5.49 -7.42 7.41
CA HIS A 179 5.38 -8.28 8.58
C HIS A 179 4.96 -7.47 9.81
N ARG A 180 5.69 -6.39 10.12
CA ARG A 180 5.39 -5.55 11.27
C ARG A 180 4.03 -4.85 11.15
N VAL A 181 3.63 -4.43 9.95
CA VAL A 181 2.27 -3.88 9.72
C VAL A 181 1.19 -4.91 10.04
N MET A 182 1.34 -6.18 9.64
CA MET A 182 0.35 -7.22 9.98
C MET A 182 0.28 -7.52 11.48
N VAL A 183 1.41 -7.46 12.19
CA VAL A 183 1.48 -7.71 13.64
C VAL A 183 0.89 -6.54 14.44
N GLU A 184 1.25 -5.31 14.10
CA GLU A 184 0.94 -4.13 14.92
C GLU A 184 -0.33 -3.41 14.48
N ARG A 185 -0.74 -3.58 13.23
CA ARG A 185 -1.88 -2.89 12.62
C ARG A 185 -2.86 -3.84 11.90
N PRO A 186 -3.19 -5.02 12.47
CA PRO A 186 -4.06 -5.99 11.79
C PRO A 186 -5.47 -5.44 11.55
N ALA A 187 -5.97 -4.58 12.44
CA ALA A 187 -7.29 -3.98 12.30
C ALA A 187 -7.37 -3.07 11.07
N GLU A 188 -6.37 -2.22 10.85
CA GLU A 188 -6.30 -1.32 9.69
C GLU A 188 -6.10 -2.09 8.39
N VAL A 189 -5.27 -3.13 8.39
CA VAL A 189 -5.13 -4.03 7.23
C VAL A 189 -6.50 -4.62 6.86
N LEU A 190 -7.18 -5.26 7.80
CA LEU A 190 -8.48 -5.90 7.54
C LEU A 190 -9.55 -4.88 7.15
N ARG A 191 -9.56 -3.70 7.78
CA ARG A 191 -10.46 -2.60 7.45
C ARG A 191 -10.28 -2.12 6.02
N GLY A 192 -9.03 -1.93 5.57
CA GLY A 192 -8.72 -1.55 4.20
C GLY A 192 -9.13 -2.62 3.18
N VAL A 193 -8.95 -3.90 3.52
CA VAL A 193 -9.39 -5.03 2.70
C VAL A 193 -10.91 -5.05 2.57
N SER A 194 -11.66 -4.97 3.68
CA SER A 194 -13.13 -4.94 3.65
C SER A 194 -13.65 -3.75 2.86
N MET A 195 -13.07 -2.56 3.08
CA MET A 195 -13.43 -1.33 2.38
C MET A 195 -13.26 -1.48 0.87
N LEU A 196 -12.11 -1.97 0.42
CA LEU A 196 -11.85 -2.16 -1.00
C LEU A 196 -12.72 -3.28 -1.59
N ALA A 197 -12.94 -4.36 -0.84
CA ALA A 197 -13.78 -5.48 -1.27
C ALA A 197 -15.21 -5.01 -1.56
N GLU A 198 -15.79 -4.26 -0.63
CA GLU A 198 -17.13 -3.68 -0.79
C GLU A 198 -17.16 -2.74 -1.99
N LYS A 199 -16.16 -1.86 -2.13
CA LYS A 199 -16.13 -0.89 -3.25
C LYS A 199 -15.97 -1.50 -4.62
N LEU A 200 -15.22 -2.58 -4.74
CA LEU A 200 -15.02 -3.25 -6.02
C LEU A 200 -16.03 -4.37 -6.27
N GLY A 201 -16.93 -4.64 -5.32
CA GLY A 201 -17.91 -5.72 -5.40
C GLY A 201 -17.29 -7.12 -5.34
N ALA A 202 -16.12 -7.25 -4.70
CA ALA A 202 -15.43 -8.53 -4.58
C ALA A 202 -16.19 -9.47 -3.64
N THR A 203 -16.41 -10.71 -4.08
CA THR A 203 -17.16 -11.72 -3.32
C THR A 203 -16.29 -12.39 -2.25
N GLY A 204 -14.97 -12.38 -2.43
CA GLY A 204 -14.01 -12.88 -1.44
C GLY A 204 -12.67 -12.15 -1.49
N SER A 205 -11.96 -12.19 -0.35
CA SER A 205 -10.63 -11.62 -0.19
C SER A 205 -9.67 -12.63 0.42
N TRP A 206 -8.43 -12.68 -0.06
CA TRP A 206 -7.39 -13.58 0.43
C TRP A 206 -6.13 -12.81 0.78
N ILE A 207 -5.62 -12.96 2.00
CA ILE A 207 -4.35 -12.38 2.43
C ILE A 207 -3.29 -13.49 2.42
N GLY A 208 -2.37 -13.46 1.46
CA GLY A 208 -1.28 -14.42 1.36
C GLY A 208 -0.11 -14.03 2.25
N VAL A 209 0.22 -14.88 3.22
CA VAL A 209 1.30 -14.63 4.20
C VAL A 209 2.23 -15.84 4.22
N GLU A 210 3.54 -15.62 4.17
CA GLU A 210 4.51 -16.72 4.24
C GLU A 210 4.57 -17.33 5.66
N ASN A 211 4.75 -18.66 5.74
CA ASN A 211 4.74 -19.42 6.99
C ASN A 211 5.86 -19.07 7.98
N ASN A 212 6.88 -18.29 7.56
CA ASN A 212 7.90 -17.75 8.48
C ASN A 212 7.40 -16.57 9.32
N LYS A 213 6.15 -16.11 9.15
CA LYS A 213 5.53 -15.00 9.90
C LYS A 213 4.31 -15.47 10.72
N PRO A 214 4.46 -16.47 11.62
CA PRO A 214 3.32 -17.05 12.33
C PRO A 214 2.59 -16.03 13.21
N ASP A 215 3.31 -15.10 13.83
CA ASP A 215 2.76 -14.00 14.63
C ASP A 215 1.91 -13.02 13.79
N GLY A 216 2.30 -12.74 12.55
CA GLY A 216 1.49 -11.94 11.62
C GLY A 216 0.20 -12.66 11.21
N ILE A 217 0.29 -13.98 10.96
CA ILE A 217 -0.89 -14.82 10.68
C ILE A 217 -1.84 -14.84 11.89
N ASP A 218 -1.29 -15.03 13.09
CA ASP A 218 -2.07 -15.08 14.33
C ASP A 218 -2.74 -13.72 14.63
N ALA A 219 -2.00 -12.61 14.47
CA ALA A 219 -2.52 -11.26 14.67
C ALA A 219 -3.69 -10.96 13.72
N LEU A 220 -3.56 -11.29 12.43
CA LEU A 220 -4.64 -11.11 11.47
C LEU A 220 -5.85 -11.99 11.83
N ASN A 221 -5.64 -13.27 12.13
CA ASN A 221 -6.73 -14.19 12.50
C ASN A 221 -7.47 -13.72 13.76
N ALA A 222 -6.75 -13.21 14.76
CA ALA A 222 -7.34 -12.71 16.00
C ALA A 222 -8.24 -11.47 15.80
N HIS A 223 -8.00 -10.70 14.74
CA HIS A 223 -8.76 -9.49 14.41
C HIS A 223 -9.79 -9.68 13.29
N LEU A 224 -9.89 -10.89 12.71
CA LEU A 224 -10.88 -11.17 11.67
C LEU A 224 -12.30 -10.95 12.21
N PRO A 225 -13.11 -10.08 11.57
CA PRO A 225 -14.50 -9.95 11.93
C PRO A 225 -15.26 -11.26 11.71
N ALA A 226 -16.16 -11.60 12.64
CA ALA A 226 -17.03 -12.76 12.50
C ALA A 226 -17.87 -12.65 11.21
N GLY A 227 -17.87 -13.69 10.40
CA GLY A 227 -18.59 -13.71 9.12
C GLY A 227 -17.94 -12.90 7.99
N SER A 228 -16.71 -12.40 8.18
CA SER A 228 -15.96 -11.76 7.08
C SER A 228 -15.71 -12.73 5.93
N ASN A 229 -15.66 -12.20 4.71
CA ASN A 229 -15.27 -12.93 3.49
C ASN A 229 -13.75 -12.86 3.25
N ILE A 230 -12.97 -12.62 4.31
CA ILE A 230 -11.51 -12.53 4.27
C ILE A 230 -10.93 -13.86 4.74
N THR A 231 -10.03 -14.44 3.94
CA THR A 231 -9.30 -15.66 4.26
C THR A 231 -7.81 -15.38 4.40
N ILE A 232 -7.23 -15.62 5.57
CA ILE A 232 -5.77 -15.63 5.72
C ILE A 232 -5.25 -16.93 5.12
N SER A 233 -4.33 -16.82 4.17
CA SER A 233 -3.80 -17.93 3.38
C SER A 233 -2.31 -18.09 3.68
N PRO A 234 -1.93 -18.98 4.60
CA PRO A 234 -0.53 -19.30 4.87
C PRO A 234 0.12 -19.97 3.64
N LEU A 235 1.30 -19.49 3.23
CA LEU A 235 2.01 -19.90 2.02
C LEU A 235 3.44 -20.37 2.31
N PRO A 236 4.01 -21.28 1.49
CA PRO A 236 5.42 -21.65 1.60
C PRO A 236 6.36 -20.43 1.42
N VAL A 237 7.47 -20.40 2.17
CA VAL A 237 8.53 -19.39 2.01
C VAL A 237 9.29 -19.65 0.72
N LYS A 238 9.15 -18.77 -0.27
CA LYS A 238 9.71 -19.03 -1.60
C LYS A 238 9.80 -17.79 -2.46
N TYR A 239 10.98 -17.35 -2.87
CA TYR A 239 11.08 -16.21 -3.79
C TYR A 239 10.75 -16.63 -5.25
N PRO A 240 9.93 -15.87 -6.02
CA PRO A 240 9.26 -14.60 -5.68
C PRO A 240 7.76 -14.78 -5.34
N GLN A 241 7.42 -15.28 -4.14
CA GLN A 241 6.04 -15.57 -3.69
C GLN A 241 5.14 -14.34 -3.73
N GLY A 242 5.68 -13.15 -3.45
CA GLY A 242 4.97 -11.88 -3.48
C GLY A 242 4.71 -11.32 -4.89
N ALA A 243 5.30 -11.89 -5.95
CA ALA A 243 5.01 -11.47 -7.31
C ALA A 243 3.54 -11.80 -7.65
N GLU A 244 2.79 -10.84 -8.18
CA GLU A 244 1.33 -10.93 -8.32
C GLU A 244 0.84 -12.23 -8.97
N LYS A 245 1.52 -12.70 -10.02
CA LYS A 245 1.15 -13.92 -10.76
C LYS A 245 1.47 -15.18 -9.96
N MET A 246 2.57 -15.17 -9.21
CA MET A 246 2.99 -16.29 -8.38
C MET A 246 2.11 -16.40 -7.14
N LEU A 247 1.71 -15.27 -6.57
CA LEU A 247 0.76 -15.21 -5.47
C LEU A 247 -0.60 -15.77 -5.87
N ILE A 248 -1.15 -15.33 -7.01
CA ILE A 248 -2.40 -15.87 -7.57
C ILE A 248 -2.30 -17.39 -7.78
N LYS A 249 -1.19 -17.85 -8.37
CA LYS A 249 -0.94 -19.28 -8.58
C LYS A 249 -0.87 -20.05 -7.26
N ALA A 250 -0.21 -19.51 -6.24
CA ALA A 250 -0.09 -20.18 -4.95
C ALA A 250 -1.42 -20.21 -4.17
N VAL A 251 -2.27 -19.20 -4.30
CA VAL A 251 -3.57 -19.15 -3.61
C VAL A 251 -4.62 -20.01 -4.34
N PHE A 252 -4.75 -19.85 -5.66
CA PHE A 252 -5.85 -20.42 -6.44
C PHE A 252 -5.47 -21.56 -7.40
N ASP A 253 -4.18 -21.83 -7.60
CA ASP A 253 -3.66 -22.70 -8.69
C ASP A 253 -4.02 -22.19 -10.10
N GLU A 254 -4.35 -20.91 -10.23
CA GLU A 254 -4.67 -20.24 -11.49
C GLU A 254 -3.46 -19.49 -12.07
N GLU A 255 -3.41 -19.35 -13.39
CA GLU A 255 -2.35 -18.62 -14.09
C GLU A 255 -2.92 -17.39 -14.79
N VAL A 256 -2.29 -16.23 -14.58
CA VAL A 256 -2.57 -15.04 -15.38
C VAL A 256 -1.98 -15.24 -16.78
N PRO A 257 -2.77 -15.21 -17.86
CA PRO A 257 -2.25 -15.44 -19.20
C PRO A 257 -1.14 -14.45 -19.59
N ALA A 258 -0.27 -14.87 -20.51
CA ALA A 258 0.81 -14.02 -20.99
C ALA A 258 0.27 -12.70 -21.59
N GLY A 259 0.89 -11.57 -21.23
CA GLY A 259 0.45 -10.24 -21.65
C GLY A 259 -0.87 -9.74 -21.06
N LYS A 260 -1.50 -10.52 -20.16
CA LYS A 260 -2.71 -10.12 -19.43
C LYS A 260 -2.39 -9.66 -18.01
N LEU A 261 -3.34 -8.93 -17.43
CA LEU A 261 -3.31 -8.43 -16.06
C LEU A 261 -4.14 -9.34 -15.15
N PRO A 262 -3.91 -9.35 -13.81
CA PRO A 262 -4.78 -10.05 -12.87
C PRO A 262 -6.28 -9.74 -13.04
N LEU A 263 -6.61 -8.49 -13.38
CA LEU A 263 -7.99 -8.06 -13.59
C LEU A 263 -8.66 -8.80 -14.77
N ASP A 264 -7.88 -9.32 -15.74
CA ASP A 264 -8.44 -10.10 -16.85
C ASP A 264 -9.06 -11.42 -16.40
N ILE A 265 -8.68 -11.92 -15.22
CA ILE A 265 -9.27 -13.11 -14.57
C ILE A 265 -10.07 -12.74 -13.30
N GLY A 266 -10.50 -11.48 -13.20
CA GLY A 266 -11.35 -11.00 -12.11
C GLY A 266 -10.63 -10.78 -10.78
N ILE A 267 -9.30 -10.65 -10.78
CA ILE A 267 -8.50 -10.49 -9.55
C ILE A 267 -7.86 -9.09 -9.48
N VAL A 268 -7.97 -8.44 -8.33
CA VAL A 268 -7.18 -7.25 -8.01
C VAL A 268 -6.20 -7.56 -6.88
N VAL A 269 -4.92 -7.25 -7.11
CA VAL A 269 -3.84 -7.53 -6.16
C VAL A 269 -3.32 -6.24 -5.52
N ASN A 270 -3.29 -6.19 -4.19
CA ASN A 270 -2.72 -5.09 -3.39
C ASN A 270 -1.77 -5.62 -2.33
N ASN A 271 -1.01 -4.73 -1.70
CA ASN A 271 -0.10 -5.04 -0.61
C ASN A 271 -0.77 -4.73 0.75
N VAL A 272 -0.37 -5.44 1.81
CA VAL A 272 -0.94 -5.25 3.17
C VAL A 272 -0.76 -3.82 3.69
N ALA A 273 0.40 -3.20 3.50
CA ALA A 273 0.63 -1.82 3.92
C ALA A 273 -0.25 -0.83 3.12
N THR A 274 -0.48 -1.09 1.83
CA THR A 274 -1.43 -0.28 1.04
C THR A 274 -2.85 -0.34 1.58
N MET A 275 -3.28 -1.50 2.12
CA MET A 275 -4.61 -1.62 2.75
C MET A 275 -4.68 -0.87 4.07
N ALA A 276 -3.64 -0.97 4.90
CA ALA A 276 -3.56 -0.21 6.15
C ALA A 276 -3.62 1.30 5.89
N SER A 277 -2.83 1.83 4.93
CA SER A 277 -2.86 3.25 4.56
C SER A 277 -4.19 3.69 3.93
N LEU A 278 -4.86 2.81 3.18
CA LEU A 278 -6.20 3.09 2.67
C LEU A 278 -7.19 3.29 3.83
N ALA A 279 -7.15 2.43 4.84
CA ALA A 279 -8.00 2.56 6.04
C ALA A 279 -7.68 3.86 6.79
N GLU A 280 -6.40 4.17 7.04
CA GLU A 280 -5.99 5.41 7.71
C GLU A 280 -6.52 6.66 7.01
N TYR A 281 -6.45 6.70 5.69
CA TYR A 281 -6.90 7.86 4.95
C TYR A 281 -8.42 8.06 5.07
N PHE A 282 -9.21 7.00 4.92
CA PHE A 282 -10.67 7.12 5.00
C PHE A 282 -11.17 7.28 6.44
N ASP A 283 -10.55 6.63 7.42
CA ASP A 283 -11.03 6.66 8.81
C ASP A 283 -10.43 7.84 9.61
N HIS A 284 -9.27 8.39 9.22
CA HIS A 284 -8.58 9.46 9.96
C HIS A 284 -8.15 10.65 9.10
N GLY A 285 -8.30 10.58 7.77
CA GLY A 285 -7.89 11.63 6.85
C GLY A 285 -6.39 11.71 6.63
N GLN A 286 -5.60 10.75 7.12
CA GLN A 286 -4.14 10.77 7.05
C GLN A 286 -3.67 10.37 5.64
N PRO A 287 -3.05 11.28 4.86
CA PRO A 287 -2.59 11.00 3.51
C PRO A 287 -1.20 10.36 3.47
#